data_AF-A0A413G360-F1
#
_entry.id   AF-A0A413G360-F1
#
_cell.length_a   1.000
_cell.length_b   1.000
_cell.length_c   1.000
_cell.angle_alpha   90.00
_cell.angle_beta   90.00
_cell.angle_gamma   90.00
#
_symmetry.space_group_name_H-M   'P 1'
#
loop_
_entity.id
_entity.type
_entity.pdbx_description
1 polymer ?
#
loop_
_entity_poly.entity_id
_entity_poly.type
_entity_poly.pdbx_seq_one_letter_code
_entity_poly.pdbx_strand_id
1 'polypeptide(L)'
;MRKQRVKTSMSVPEMGKMLGLGKVESYWLVKKNYFKTIQVAGRMRVMLDSFEDWYAGQFHYKKVDGTPPGEKWRHTTMSVPEMADLLGLKSGTAYDLVKRGYFETTLIDRRIRIITSSFEAWYQKQTHYVKISERSNENGIYREA
;
A
#
# COMPACT_ATOMS: atom_id res chain seq x y z
N MET A 1 37.63 16.60 2.20
CA MET A 1 36.25 16.25 1.76
C MET A 1 35.25 16.70 2.82
N ARG A 2 34.31 17.58 2.50
CA ARG A 2 33.23 17.99 3.43
C ARG A 2 32.22 16.84 3.49
N LYS A 3 32.12 16.11 4.61
CA LYS A 3 31.04 15.12 4.82
C LYS A 3 29.71 15.86 4.71
N GLN A 4 28.99 15.65 3.62
CA GLN A 4 27.64 16.18 3.44
C GLN A 4 26.79 15.57 4.56
N ARG A 5 26.27 16.42 5.46
CA ARG A 5 25.43 15.95 6.56
C ARG A 5 24.14 15.41 5.95
N VAL A 6 23.95 14.10 6.05
CA VAL A 6 22.68 13.45 5.70
C VAL A 6 21.61 14.01 6.63
N LYS A 7 20.52 14.52 6.06
CA LYS A 7 19.37 14.97 6.83
C LYS A 7 18.76 13.76 7.52
N THR A 8 18.68 13.77 8.85
CA THR A 8 18.13 12.65 9.66
C THR A 8 16.74 12.92 10.21
N SER A 9 16.31 14.18 10.18
CA SER A 9 14.99 14.60 10.64
C SER A 9 14.43 15.74 9.80
N MET A 10 13.11 15.88 9.80
CA MET A 10 12.38 16.97 9.15
C MET A 10 11.46 17.68 10.13
N SER A 11 11.13 18.93 9.85
CA SER A 11 10.10 19.66 10.59
C SER A 11 8.70 19.16 10.22
N VAL A 12 7.72 19.37 11.11
CA VAL A 12 6.32 19.00 10.85
C VAL A 12 5.76 19.64 9.57
N PRO A 13 6.03 20.92 9.24
CA PRO A 13 5.58 21.49 7.98
C PRO A 13 6.22 20.86 6.74
N GLU A 14 7.48 20.42 6.81
CA GLU A 14 8.12 19.70 5.70
C GLU A 14 7.43 18.35 5.46
N MET A 15 7.16 17.58 6.53
CA MET A 15 6.39 16.34 6.46
C MET A 15 4.99 16.59 5.87
N GLY A 16 4.33 17.66 6.30
CA GLY A 16 3.03 18.08 5.78
C GLY A 16 3.07 18.32 4.28
N LYS A 17 4.07 19.06 3.78
CA LYS A 17 4.27 19.29 2.35
C LYS A 17 4.50 17.99 1.58
N MET A 18 5.28 17.06 2.12
CA MET A 18 5.51 15.75 1.49
C MET A 18 4.21 14.96 1.32
N LEU A 19 3.26 15.10 2.24
CA LEU A 19 1.97 14.41 2.23
C LEU A 19 0.81 15.24 1.66
N GLY A 20 1.06 16.48 1.24
CA GLY A 20 0.01 17.40 0.77
C GLY A 20 -0.96 17.85 1.88
N LEU A 21 -0.54 17.79 3.14
CA LEU A 21 -1.38 18.09 4.31
C LEU A 21 -1.28 19.56 4.72
N GLY A 22 -2.39 20.08 5.26
CA GLY A 22 -2.41 21.37 5.95
C GLY A 22 -1.67 21.33 7.29
N LYS A 23 -1.45 22.51 7.90
CA LYS A 23 -0.80 22.64 9.21
C LYS A 23 -1.52 21.79 10.28
N VAL A 24 -2.83 21.94 10.41
CA VAL A 24 -3.62 21.27 11.45
C VAL A 24 -3.49 19.75 11.34
N GLU A 25 -3.67 19.21 10.13
CA GLU A 25 -3.58 17.78 9.84
C GLU A 25 -2.18 17.23 10.11
N SER A 26 -1.14 17.97 9.70
CA SER A 26 0.25 17.55 9.91
C SER A 26 0.58 17.41 11.40
N TYR A 27 0.17 18.36 12.22
CA TYR A 27 0.38 18.28 13.67
C TYR A 27 -0.51 17.22 14.34
N TRP A 28 -1.74 17.02 13.84
CA TRP A 28 -2.61 15.94 14.32
C TRP A 28 -2.02 14.57 14.02
N LEU A 29 -1.44 14.38 12.84
CA LEU A 29 -0.77 13.14 12.45
C LEU A 29 0.44 12.84 13.35
N VAL A 30 1.25 13.85 13.69
CA VAL A 30 2.36 13.66 14.65
C VAL A 30 1.83 13.27 16.04
N LYS A 31 0.72 13.86 16.49
CA LYS A 31 0.07 13.50 17.77
C LYS A 31 -0.46 12.06 17.82
N LYS A 32 -0.57 11.36 16.68
CA LYS A 32 -0.90 9.93 16.65
C LYS A 32 0.23 9.03 17.13
N ASN A 33 1.42 9.57 17.39
CA ASN A 33 2.61 8.82 17.82
C ASN A 33 3.02 7.71 16.84
N TYR A 34 2.78 7.93 15.54
CA TYR A 34 3.26 7.03 14.48
C TYR A 34 4.76 7.17 14.21
N PHE A 35 5.36 8.29 14.65
CA PHE A 35 6.75 8.59 14.37
C PHE A 35 7.55 8.81 15.64
N LYS A 36 8.83 8.47 15.58
CA LYS A 36 9.82 9.00 16.51
C LYS A 36 9.98 10.49 16.26
N THR A 37 9.91 11.28 17.34
CA THR A 37 10.10 12.72 17.29
C THR A 37 11.19 13.16 18.26
N ILE A 38 11.87 14.26 17.93
CA ILE A 38 12.89 14.88 18.76
C ILE A 38 12.62 16.39 18.87
N GLN A 39 13.18 17.03 19.90
CA GLN A 39 13.23 18.48 19.98
C GLN A 39 14.62 18.98 19.59
N VAL A 40 14.66 20.00 18.73
CA VAL A 40 15.90 20.69 18.34
C VAL A 40 15.64 22.19 18.44
N ALA A 41 16.36 22.86 19.34
CA ALA A 41 16.20 24.28 19.63
C ALA A 41 14.73 24.68 19.89
N GLY A 42 14.03 23.90 20.73
CA GLY A 42 12.62 24.12 21.09
C GLY A 42 11.61 23.83 19.97
N ARG A 43 12.05 23.29 18.83
CA ARG A 43 11.17 22.92 17.70
C ARG A 43 11.10 21.41 17.54
N MET A 44 9.88 20.89 17.41
CA MET A 44 9.62 19.47 17.16
C MET A 44 10.07 19.08 15.74
N ARG A 45 10.75 17.93 15.64
CA ARG A 45 11.17 17.31 14.39
C ARG A 45 10.76 15.84 14.36
N VAL A 46 10.38 15.37 13.18
CA VAL A 46 10.06 13.98 12.87
C VAL A 46 11.32 13.31 12.33
N MET A 47 11.66 12.14 12.85
CA MET A 47 12.78 11.34 12.35
C MET A 47 12.43 10.77 10.97
N LEU A 48 13.33 10.93 10.00
CA LEU A 48 13.08 10.56 8.60
C LEU A 48 12.89 9.05 8.43
N ASP A 49 13.75 8.25 9.06
CA ASP A 49 13.66 6.79 9.06
C ASP A 49 12.31 6.29 9.61
N SER A 50 11.87 6.85 10.73
CA SER A 50 10.59 6.49 11.35
C SER A 50 9.39 6.92 10.51
N PHE A 51 9.49 8.05 9.79
CA PHE A 51 8.46 8.47 8.85
C PHE A 51 8.36 7.51 7.67
N GLU A 52 9.49 7.15 7.04
CA GLU A 52 9.51 6.23 5.91
C GLU A 52 9.06 4.81 6.31
N ASP A 53 9.46 4.35 7.50
CA ASP A 53 9.04 3.06 8.04
C ASP A 53 7.51 2.98 8.26
N TRP A 54 6.93 4.05 8.80
CA TRP A 54 5.48 4.19 8.92
C TRP A 54 4.81 4.28 7.54
N TYR A 55 5.37 5.08 6.63
CA TYR A 55 4.81 5.32 5.30
C TYR A 55 4.71 4.03 4.49
N ALA A 56 5.75 3.21 4.56
CA ALA A 56 5.81 1.90 3.94
C ALA A 56 4.84 0.87 4.56
N GLY A 57 4.29 1.13 5.74
CA GLY A 57 3.37 0.22 6.46
C GLY A 57 1.89 0.60 6.40
N GLN A 58 1.54 1.75 5.83
CA GLN A 58 0.18 2.29 5.77
C GLN A 58 -0.29 2.45 4.32
N PHE A 59 -1.58 2.67 4.08
CA PHE A 59 -2.14 2.82 2.72
C PHE A 59 -3.00 4.09 2.54
N HIS A 60 -3.17 4.90 3.59
CA HIS A 60 -4.06 6.07 3.59
C HIS A 60 -3.40 7.33 3.02
N TYR A 61 -2.26 7.72 3.58
CA TYR A 61 -1.52 8.91 3.20
C TYR A 61 -0.67 8.65 1.95
N LYS A 62 -0.66 9.61 1.03
CA LYS A 62 0.09 9.55 -0.23
C LYS A 62 1.10 10.68 -0.28
N LYS A 63 2.29 10.42 -0.83
CA LYS A 63 3.24 11.50 -1.09
C LYS A 63 2.80 12.26 -2.33
N VAL A 64 3.05 13.57 -2.32
CA VAL A 64 2.74 14.45 -3.47
C VAL A 64 3.59 14.14 -4.70
N ASP A 65 4.74 13.50 -4.52
CA ASP A 65 5.63 13.06 -5.61
C ASP A 65 5.13 11.81 -6.34
N GLY A 66 4.02 11.21 -5.90
CA GLY A 66 3.44 10.02 -6.52
C GLY A 66 4.03 8.70 -6.03
N THR A 67 5.03 8.71 -5.14
CA THR A 67 5.55 7.49 -4.52
C THR A 67 4.40 6.79 -3.78
N PRO A 68 4.09 5.52 -4.11
CA PRO A 68 2.97 4.82 -3.49
C PRO A 68 3.29 4.41 -2.04
N PRO A 69 2.31 4.44 -1.13
CA PRO A 69 2.48 3.94 0.23
C PRO A 69 2.44 2.40 0.28
N GLY A 70 2.70 1.83 1.46
CA GLY A 70 2.45 0.41 1.71
C GLY A 70 3.50 -0.54 1.14
N GLU A 71 4.71 -0.05 0.83
CA GLU A 71 5.78 -0.81 0.20
C GLU A 71 6.11 -2.13 0.91
N LYS A 72 6.05 -2.16 2.26
CA LYS A 72 6.30 -3.38 3.06
C LYS A 72 5.40 -4.56 2.65
N TRP A 73 4.23 -4.27 2.08
CA TRP A 73 3.17 -5.24 1.86
C TRP A 73 2.79 -5.42 0.40
N ARG A 74 3.41 -4.65 -0.51
CA ARG A 74 3.05 -4.59 -1.94
C ARG A 74 3.16 -5.95 -2.63
N HIS A 75 4.17 -6.74 -2.27
CA HIS A 75 4.46 -8.02 -2.92
C HIS A 75 3.87 -9.23 -2.20
N THR A 76 3.46 -9.07 -0.94
CA THR A 76 2.97 -10.17 -0.10
C THR A 76 1.46 -10.14 0.08
N THR A 77 0.83 -9.00 -0.21
CA THR A 77 -0.61 -8.83 -0.04
C THR A 77 -1.22 -8.02 -1.18
N MET A 78 -2.52 -8.20 -1.38
CA MET A 78 -3.35 -7.33 -2.23
C MET A 78 -4.64 -6.95 -1.52
N SER A 79 -5.29 -5.88 -1.96
CA SER A 79 -6.61 -5.47 -1.50
C SER A 79 -7.70 -6.23 -2.24
N VAL A 80 -8.91 -6.25 -1.68
CA VAL A 80 -10.07 -6.87 -2.33
C VAL A 80 -10.37 -6.22 -3.69
N PRO A 81 -10.30 -4.88 -3.86
CA PRO A 81 -10.42 -4.27 -5.19
C PRO A 81 -9.34 -4.69 -6.17
N GLU A 82 -8.06 -4.76 -5.75
CA GLU A 82 -6.96 -5.22 -6.63
C GLU A 82 -7.21 -6.65 -7.13
N MET A 83 -7.68 -7.55 -6.26
CA MET A 83 -8.08 -8.91 -6.66
C MET A 83 -9.31 -8.89 -7.57
N ALA A 84 -10.29 -8.01 -7.32
CA ALA A 84 -11.45 -7.86 -8.17
C ALA A 84 -11.05 -7.45 -9.59
N ASP A 85 -10.16 -6.46 -9.71
CA ASP A 85 -9.62 -5.99 -10.98
C ASP A 85 -8.83 -7.10 -11.68
N LEU A 86 -7.99 -7.85 -10.95
CA LEU A 86 -7.22 -8.97 -11.48
C LEU A 86 -8.11 -10.05 -12.13
N LEU A 87 -9.26 -10.34 -11.53
CA LEU A 87 -10.22 -11.35 -11.98
C LEU A 87 -11.38 -10.76 -12.82
N GLY A 88 -11.42 -9.44 -13.05
CA GLY A 88 -12.54 -8.77 -13.73
C GLY A 88 -13.89 -8.98 -13.05
N LEU A 89 -13.91 -8.96 -11.72
CA LEU A 89 -15.10 -9.16 -10.90
C LEU A 89 -15.72 -7.84 -10.47
N LYS A 90 -17.04 -7.86 -10.25
CA LYS A 90 -17.72 -6.80 -9.52
C LYS A 90 -17.28 -6.84 -8.05
N SER A 91 -17.21 -5.66 -7.42
CA SER A 91 -16.82 -5.51 -6.01
C SER A 91 -17.58 -6.45 -5.06
N GLY A 92 -18.90 -6.58 -5.21
CA GLY A 92 -19.71 -7.48 -4.38
C GLY A 92 -19.25 -8.95 -4.44
N THR A 93 -19.02 -9.46 -5.64
CA THR A 93 -18.53 -10.83 -5.85
C THR A 93 -17.14 -11.03 -5.25
N ALA A 94 -16.26 -10.04 -5.36
CA ALA A 94 -14.93 -10.08 -4.76
C ALA A 94 -15.00 -10.16 -3.22
N TYR A 95 -15.83 -9.34 -2.57
CA TYR A 95 -16.03 -9.41 -1.12
C TYR A 95 -16.72 -10.70 -0.67
N ASP A 96 -17.62 -11.26 -1.48
CA ASP A 96 -18.23 -12.56 -1.19
C ASP A 96 -17.20 -13.70 -1.17
N LEU A 97 -16.21 -13.68 -2.08
CA LEU A 97 -15.12 -14.65 -2.07
C LEU A 97 -14.28 -14.54 -0.78
N VAL A 98 -13.97 -13.32 -0.36
CA VAL A 98 -13.26 -13.06 0.90
C VAL A 98 -14.08 -13.59 2.09
N LYS A 99 -15.38 -13.26 2.15
CA LYS A 99 -16.28 -13.66 3.25
C LYS A 99 -16.45 -15.17 3.34
N ARG A 100 -16.39 -15.88 2.22
CA ARG A 100 -16.44 -17.35 2.15
C ARG A 100 -15.13 -18.02 2.59
N GLY A 101 -14.06 -17.27 2.81
CA GLY A 101 -12.80 -17.79 3.35
C GLY A 101 -11.97 -18.58 2.34
N TYR A 102 -12.08 -18.27 1.04
CA TYR A 102 -11.32 -18.98 0.00
C TYR A 102 -9.81 -18.75 0.05
N PHE A 103 -9.37 -17.67 0.69
CA PHE A 103 -7.96 -17.35 0.87
C PHE A 103 -7.75 -16.67 2.23
N GLU A 104 -6.52 -16.74 2.71
CA GLU A 104 -6.08 -16.11 3.95
C GLU A 104 -6.12 -14.59 3.83
N THR A 105 -6.52 -13.95 4.92
CA THR A 105 -6.54 -12.50 5.03
C THR A 105 -5.87 -12.04 6.32
N THR A 106 -5.39 -10.81 6.30
CA THR A 106 -4.82 -10.12 7.45
C THR A 106 -5.34 -8.69 7.52
N LEU A 107 -5.26 -8.09 8.71
CA LEU A 107 -5.62 -6.70 8.92
C LEU A 107 -4.35 -5.85 8.95
N ILE A 108 -4.16 -5.01 7.93
CA ILE A 108 -3.04 -4.07 7.85
C ILE A 108 -3.61 -2.67 7.69
N ASP A 109 -3.15 -1.73 8.53
CA ASP A 109 -3.64 -0.35 8.53
C ASP A 109 -5.19 -0.27 8.58
N ARG A 110 -5.79 -1.14 9.42
CA ARG A 110 -7.25 -1.28 9.60
C ARG A 110 -8.02 -1.66 8.33
N ARG A 111 -7.33 -2.17 7.31
CA ARG A 111 -7.92 -2.64 6.06
C ARG A 111 -7.66 -4.14 5.91
N ILE A 112 -8.66 -4.87 5.44
CA ILE A 112 -8.50 -6.28 5.08
C ILE A 112 -7.59 -6.36 3.86
N ARG A 113 -6.58 -7.21 3.96
CA ARG A 113 -5.63 -7.54 2.90
C ARG A 113 -5.65 -9.04 2.67
N ILE A 114 -5.63 -9.44 1.42
CA ILE A 114 -5.53 -10.82 0.97
C ILE A 114 -4.05 -11.19 0.90
N ILE A 115 -3.67 -12.33 1.46
CA ILE A 115 -2.31 -12.85 1.32
C ILE A 115 -2.14 -13.37 -0.11
N THR A 116 -1.19 -12.80 -0.86
CA THR A 116 -1.02 -13.07 -2.30
C THR A 116 -0.76 -14.56 -2.57
N SER A 117 0.09 -15.21 -1.77
CA SER A 117 0.37 -16.64 -1.93
C SER A 117 -0.84 -17.53 -1.69
N SER A 118 -1.72 -17.17 -0.74
CA SER A 118 -2.95 -17.91 -0.47
C SER A 118 -3.96 -17.75 -1.61
N PHE A 119 -4.09 -16.54 -2.15
CA PHE A 119 -4.88 -16.29 -3.35
C PHE A 119 -4.39 -17.14 -4.53
N GLU A 120 -3.09 -17.14 -4.82
CA GLU A 120 -2.54 -17.93 -5.94
C GLU A 120 -2.76 -19.45 -5.72
N ALA A 121 -2.59 -19.95 -4.49
CA ALA A 121 -2.85 -21.35 -4.17
C ALA A 121 -4.32 -21.74 -4.37
N TRP A 122 -5.27 -20.85 -4.06
CA TRP A 122 -6.68 -21.04 -4.36
C TRP A 122 -6.94 -20.97 -5.87
N TYR A 123 -6.37 -19.98 -6.56
CA TYR A 123 -6.56 -19.76 -8.00
C TYR A 123 -6.16 -20.99 -8.82
N GLN A 124 -5.05 -21.64 -8.47
CA GLN A 124 -4.55 -22.85 -9.16
C GLN A 124 -5.44 -24.09 -8.95
N LYS A 125 -6.31 -24.12 -7.93
CA LYS A 125 -7.16 -25.28 -7.61
C LYS A 125 -8.56 -25.20 -8.20
N GLN A 126 -8.94 -24.06 -8.73
CA GLN A 126 -10.27 -23.78 -9.26
C GLN A 126 -10.20 -23.55 -10.77
N THR A 127 -11.33 -23.72 -11.46
CA THR A 127 -11.42 -23.58 -12.94
C THR A 127 -12.44 -22.54 -13.40
N HIS A 128 -13.12 -21.87 -12.45
CA HIS A 128 -14.24 -20.96 -12.74
C HIS A 128 -13.79 -19.52 -13.02
N TYR A 129 -12.81 -19.03 -12.26
CA TYR A 129 -12.27 -17.68 -12.36
C TYR A 129 -11.01 -17.69 -13.19
N VAL A 130 -10.90 -16.74 -14.12
CA VAL A 130 -9.73 -16.54 -15.00
C VAL A 130 -9.26 -15.10 -14.90
N LYS A 131 -7.95 -14.89 -14.65
CA LYS A 131 -7.32 -13.56 -14.62
C LYS A 131 -7.52 -12.86 -15.96
N ILE A 132 -7.77 -11.55 -15.95
CA ILE A 132 -8.02 -10.80 -17.19
C ILE A 132 -6.88 -10.98 -18.19
N SER A 133 -5.62 -10.99 -17.72
CA SER A 133 -4.43 -11.17 -18.56
C SER A 133 -4.39 -12.50 -19.31
N GLU A 134 -5.05 -13.54 -18.79
CA GLU A 134 -5.04 -14.89 -19.36
C GLU A 134 -6.17 -15.09 -20.38
N ARG A 135 -7.24 -14.27 -20.31
CA ARG A 135 -8.39 -14.35 -21.23
C ARG A 135 -8.02 -14.06 -22.69
N SER A 136 -6.96 -13.29 -22.93
CA SER A 136 -6.52 -12.93 -24.28
C SER A 136 -5.74 -14.04 -25.00
N ASN A 137 -5.28 -15.07 -24.30
CA ASN A 137 -4.54 -16.18 -24.91
C ASN A 137 -5.44 -17.27 -25.52
N GLU A 138 -6.75 -17.26 -25.26
CA GLU A 138 -7.68 -18.26 -25.81
C GLU A 138 -8.24 -17.90 -27.20
N ASN A 139 -8.08 -16.65 -27.67
CA ASN A 139 -8.63 -16.19 -28.96
C ASN A 139 -7.56 -15.83 -30.02
N GLY A 140 -6.29 -16.13 -29.78
CA GLY A 140 -5.17 -15.81 -30.67
C GLY A 140 -4.86 -16.88 -31.73
N ILE A 141 -5.81 -17.21 -32.61
CA ILE A 141 -5.46 -17.79 -33.92
C ILE A 141 -4.94 -16.65 -34.80
N TYR A 142 -3.63 -16.40 -34.76
CA TYR A 142 -2.96 -15.76 -35.89
C TYR A 142 -2.46 -16.89 -36.80
N ARG A 143 -3.23 -17.18 -37.85
CA ARG A 143 -2.68 -17.86 -39.03
C ARG A 143 -1.86 -16.83 -39.78
N GLU A 144 -0.55 -17.04 -39.85
CA GLU A 144 0.28 -16.42 -40.88
C GLU A 144 -0.26 -16.85 -42.25
N ALA A 145 -0.49 -15.87 -43.12
CA ALA A 145 -0.63 -16.01 -44.56
C ALA A 145 0.11 -14.84 -45.21
#